data_AF-A0A967VZQ5-F1
#
_entry.id   AF-A0A967VZQ5-F1
#
_cell.length_a   1.000
_cell.length_b   1.000
_cell.length_c   1.000
_cell.angle_alpha   90.00
_cell.angle_beta   90.00
_cell.angle_gamma   90.00
#
_symmetry.space_group_name_H-M   'P 1'
#
loop_
_entity.id
_entity.type
_entity.pdbx_description
1 polymer ?
#
loop_
_entity_poly.entity_id
_entity_poly.type
_entity_poly.pdbx_seq_one_letter_code
_entity_poly.pdbx_strand_id
1 'polypeptide(L)'
;TTTGYATADFEQWSASSQIFLFLMMFIGGCAGSTGGGMKVMRIFVLMKFVFSEIVRLIHPHAVVSVRFGNTVVPREVLTNMMGFFILFMFLFIIGILAMSAMGFDITTSFGAVAATLGNIGPGLGGVGPTDNYAHIPVVGKWLLSFLMLAGR
;
A
#
# COMPACT_ATOMS: atom_id res chain seq x y z
N THR A 1 -4.48 9.03 3.02
CA THR A 1 -5.15 10.06 2.17
C THR A 1 -4.49 10.24 0.82
N THR A 2 -3.21 9.86 0.66
CA THR A 2 -2.47 9.90 -0.63
C THR A 2 -2.43 11.29 -1.27
N THR A 3 -2.35 12.33 -0.43
CA THR A 3 -2.41 13.74 -0.87
C THR A 3 -1.07 14.26 -1.40
N GLY A 4 0.04 13.73 -0.91
CA GLY A 4 1.38 14.08 -1.41
C GLY A 4 1.93 15.44 -1.00
N TYR A 5 1.27 16.16 -0.11
CA TYR A 5 1.80 17.40 0.45
C TYR A 5 2.82 17.13 1.54
N ALA A 6 3.96 17.81 1.47
CA ALA A 6 4.97 17.84 2.52
C ALA A 6 5.26 19.30 2.91
N THR A 7 5.22 19.59 4.20
CA THR A 7 5.56 20.91 4.78
C THR A 7 6.85 20.86 5.59
N ALA A 8 7.33 19.66 5.91
CA ALA A 8 8.54 19.41 6.66
C ALA A 8 9.25 18.19 6.08
N ASP A 9 10.56 18.15 6.27
CA ASP A 9 11.38 17.01 5.92
C ASP A 9 11.22 15.89 6.96
N PHE A 10 10.41 14.89 6.64
CA PHE A 10 10.17 13.74 7.52
C PHE A 10 11.33 12.74 7.52
N GLU A 11 12.36 12.91 6.68
CA GLU A 11 13.56 12.07 6.71
C GLU A 11 14.48 12.42 7.88
N GLN A 12 14.30 13.60 8.47
CA GLN A 12 15.01 14.01 9.69
C GLN A 12 14.31 13.53 10.97
N TRP A 13 13.11 12.95 10.84
CA TRP A 13 12.37 12.46 12.00
C TRP A 13 12.94 11.14 12.50
N SER A 14 12.53 10.73 13.70
CA SER A 14 12.96 9.44 14.26
C SER A 14 12.56 8.27 13.34
N ALA A 15 13.37 7.22 13.35
CA ALA A 15 13.12 6.02 12.53
C ALA A 15 11.74 5.40 12.81
N SER A 16 11.25 5.48 14.06
CA SER A 16 9.90 5.00 14.40
C SER A 16 8.80 5.79 13.69
N SER A 17 8.94 7.11 13.57
CA SER A 17 8.01 7.95 12.83
C SER A 17 8.04 7.66 11.33
N GLN A 18 9.22 7.44 10.75
CA GLN A 18 9.36 7.08 9.34
C GLN A 18 8.70 5.72 9.02
N ILE A 19 8.93 4.71 9.86
CA ILE A 19 8.30 3.39 9.71
C ILE A 19 6.77 3.52 9.84
N PHE A 20 6.29 4.31 10.80
CA PHE A 20 4.87 4.54 10.97
C PHE A 20 4.24 5.22 9.75
N LEU A 21 4.90 6.27 9.21
CA LEU A 21 4.47 6.92 7.97
C LEU A 21 4.46 5.94 6.80
N PHE A 22 5.51 5.13 6.66
CA PHE A 22 5.59 4.10 5.63
C PHE A 22 4.45 3.09 5.71
N LEU A 23 4.07 2.63 6.91
CA LEU A 23 2.91 1.75 7.08
C LEU A 23 1.60 2.45 6.69
N MET A 24 1.47 3.74 7.01
CA MET A 24 0.31 4.56 6.64
C MET A 24 0.20 4.78 5.12
N MET A 25 1.30 4.70 4.36
CA MET A 25 1.27 4.79 2.89
C MET A 25 0.40 3.68 2.25
N PHE A 26 0.36 2.49 2.85
CA PHE A 26 -0.48 1.40 2.37
C PHE A 26 -1.98 1.63 2.65
N ILE A 27 -2.31 2.53 3.58
CA ILE A 27 -3.68 2.85 3.98
C ILE A 27 -4.17 4.05 3.17
N GLY A 28 -4.92 3.76 2.10
CA GLY A 28 -5.48 4.73 1.18
C GLY A 28 -6.61 5.58 1.79
N GLY A 29 -7.28 6.36 0.94
CA GLY A 29 -8.45 7.15 1.36
C GLY A 29 -9.71 6.31 1.62
N CYS A 30 -10.81 6.98 1.96
CA CYS A 30 -12.13 6.35 2.05
C CYS A 30 -12.60 5.82 0.68
N ALA A 31 -13.50 4.84 0.68
CA ALA A 31 -14.17 4.40 -0.55
C ALA A 31 -14.94 5.58 -1.18
N GLY A 32 -14.90 5.71 -2.51
CA GLY A 32 -15.52 6.83 -3.24
C GLY A 32 -14.75 8.16 -3.19
N SER A 33 -13.64 8.24 -2.42
CA SER A 33 -12.75 9.41 -2.42
C SER A 33 -11.73 9.36 -3.57
N THR A 34 -11.12 10.51 -3.89
CA THR A 34 -10.03 10.67 -4.88
C THR A 34 -8.70 10.05 -4.48
N GLY A 35 -8.52 9.64 -3.21
CA GLY A 35 -7.26 9.04 -2.77
C GLY A 35 -6.94 7.71 -3.47
N GLY A 36 -5.67 7.41 -3.73
CA GLY A 36 -5.22 6.18 -4.35
C GLY A 36 -4.99 5.03 -3.37
N GLY A 37 -4.37 3.96 -3.89
CA GLY A 37 -3.92 2.80 -3.11
C GLY A 37 -5.06 1.95 -2.55
N MET A 38 -4.72 1.12 -1.56
CA MET A 38 -5.69 0.24 -0.93
C MET A 38 -6.59 1.03 0.03
N LYS A 39 -7.84 1.23 -0.39
CA LYS A 39 -8.84 1.97 0.39
C LYS A 39 -8.99 1.38 1.81
N VAL A 40 -9.17 2.25 2.81
CA VAL A 40 -9.33 1.87 4.23
C VAL A 40 -10.39 0.79 4.41
N MET A 41 -11.48 0.89 3.64
CA MET A 41 -12.57 -0.09 3.60
C MET A 41 -12.08 -1.52 3.37
N ARG A 42 -11.19 -1.73 2.40
CA ARG A 42 -10.68 -3.06 2.05
C ARG A 42 -9.81 -3.60 3.18
N ILE A 43 -8.94 -2.76 3.74
CA ILE A 43 -8.06 -3.12 4.85
C ILE A 43 -8.88 -3.53 6.08
N PHE A 44 -9.91 -2.74 6.43
CA PHE A 44 -10.80 -3.04 7.55
C PHE A 44 -11.54 -4.37 7.36
N VAL A 45 -12.12 -4.61 6.18
CA VAL A 45 -12.83 -5.87 5.88
C VAL A 45 -11.87 -7.06 5.87
N LEU A 46 -10.66 -6.91 5.32
CA LEU A 46 -9.63 -7.95 5.34
C LEU A 46 -9.18 -8.29 6.77
N MET A 47 -9.00 -7.30 7.65
CA MET A 47 -8.69 -7.56 9.06
C MET A 47 -9.80 -8.36 9.76
N LYS A 48 -11.07 -8.01 9.51
CA LYS A 48 -12.20 -8.79 10.02
C LYS A 48 -12.28 -10.20 9.44
N PHE A 49 -11.92 -10.36 8.17
CA PHE A 49 -11.84 -11.67 7.53
C PHE A 49 -10.76 -12.55 8.17
N VAL A 50 -9.55 -12.02 8.39
CA VAL A 50 -8.47 -12.73 9.08
C VAL A 50 -8.91 -13.15 10.48
N PHE A 51 -9.54 -12.24 11.24
CA PHE A 51 -10.07 -12.58 12.57
C PHE A 51 -11.15 -13.69 12.50
N SER A 52 -12.03 -13.62 11.51
CA SER A 52 -13.06 -14.65 11.28
C SER A 52 -12.44 -16.02 11.00
N GLU A 53 -11.37 -16.08 10.20
CA GLU A 53 -10.65 -17.33 9.91
C GLU A 53 -9.90 -17.86 11.15
N ILE A 54 -9.32 -16.99 11.97
CA ILE A 54 -8.71 -17.40 13.26
C ILE A 54 -9.76 -18.02 14.18
N VAL A 55 -10.93 -17.39 14.32
CA VAL A 55 -12.01 -17.93 15.15
C VAL A 55 -12.48 -19.28 14.62
N ARG A 56 -12.55 -19.45 13.30
CA ARG A 56 -12.94 -20.71 12.65
C ARG A 56 -11.91 -21.82 12.83
N LEU A 57 -10.62 -21.48 12.84
CA LEU A 57 -9.54 -22.41 13.18
C LEU A 57 -9.66 -22.95 14.61
N ILE A 58 -10.10 -22.10 15.56
CA ILE A 58 -10.31 -22.49 16.95
C ILE A 58 -11.66 -23.21 17.14
N HIS A 59 -12.71 -22.76 16.46
CA HIS A 59 -14.08 -23.28 16.55
C HIS A 59 -14.60 -23.71 15.17
N PRO A 60 -14.29 -24.94 14.71
CA PRO A 60 -14.57 -25.38 13.34
C PRO A 60 -16.06 -25.42 12.96
N HIS A 61 -16.96 -25.51 13.94
CA HIS A 61 -18.41 -25.50 13.73
C HIS A 61 -19.04 -24.09 13.85
N ALA A 62 -18.27 -23.05 14.13
CA ALA A 62 -18.79 -21.69 14.25
C ALA A 62 -19.12 -21.11 12.86
N VAL A 63 -20.35 -20.61 12.70
CA VAL A 63 -20.76 -19.84 11.52
C VAL A 63 -20.42 -18.37 11.75
N VAL A 64 -19.19 -17.98 11.40
CA VAL A 64 -18.72 -16.59 11.53
C VAL A 64 -18.93 -15.87 10.21
N SER A 65 -19.63 -14.73 10.25
CA SER A 65 -19.88 -13.88 9.07
C SER A 65 -19.12 -12.56 9.20
N VAL A 66 -18.42 -12.16 8.14
CA VAL A 66 -17.75 -10.85 8.08
C VAL A 66 -18.80 -9.79 7.77
N ARG A 67 -18.95 -8.83 8.68
CA ARG A 67 -19.93 -7.74 8.55
C ARG A 67 -19.25 -6.39 8.39
N PHE A 68 -19.77 -5.60 7.46
CA PHE A 68 -19.48 -4.18 7.32
C PHE A 68 -20.74 -3.37 7.64
N GLY A 69 -20.73 -2.63 8.76
CA GLY A 69 -21.93 -2.04 9.33
C GLY A 69 -22.99 -3.12 9.62
N ASN A 70 -24.21 -2.89 9.15
CA ASN A 70 -25.33 -3.84 9.28
C ASN A 70 -25.42 -4.86 8.13
N THR A 71 -24.50 -4.82 7.17
CA THR A 71 -24.51 -5.69 5.99
C THR A 71 -23.49 -6.82 6.11
N VAL A 72 -23.89 -8.03 5.72
CA VAL A 72 -22.98 -9.17 5.60
C VAL A 72 -22.25 -9.07 4.27
N VAL A 73 -20.92 -9.16 4.28
CA VAL A 73 -20.11 -9.12 3.07
C VAL A 73 -20.12 -10.52 2.43
N PRO A 74 -20.56 -10.68 1.17
CA PRO A 74 -20.54 -11.97 0.48
C PRO A 74 -19.12 -12.52 0.36
N ARG A 75 -18.98 -13.85 0.39
CA ARG A 75 -17.66 -14.50 0.34
C ARG A 75 -16.92 -14.23 -0.97
N GLU A 76 -17.63 -14.11 -2.08
CA GLU A 76 -17.04 -13.74 -3.37
C GLU A 76 -16.33 -12.37 -3.32
N VAL A 77 -16.96 -11.38 -2.68
CA VAL A 77 -16.36 -10.05 -2.49
C VAL A 77 -15.09 -10.13 -1.65
N LEU A 78 -15.10 -10.96 -0.60
CA LEU A 78 -13.91 -11.19 0.24
C LEU A 78 -12.78 -11.84 -0.55
N THR A 79 -13.08 -12.85 -1.37
CA THR A 79 -12.08 -13.50 -2.25
C THR A 79 -11.50 -12.52 -3.25
N ASN A 80 -12.33 -11.66 -3.86
CA ASN A 80 -11.87 -10.62 -4.78
C ASN A 80 -10.98 -9.59 -4.07
N MET A 81 -11.32 -9.19 -2.84
CA MET A 81 -10.46 -8.30 -2.04
C MET A 81 -9.12 -8.94 -1.68
N MET A 82 -9.09 -10.24 -1.36
CA MET A 82 -7.83 -10.97 -1.12
C MET A 82 -6.99 -11.07 -2.39
N GLY A 83 -7.60 -11.41 -3.53
CA GLY A 83 -6.91 -11.45 -4.82
C GLY A 83 -6.28 -10.12 -5.17
N PHE A 84 -7.00 -9.01 -4.95
CA PHE A 84 -6.47 -7.67 -5.11
C PHE A 84 -5.30 -7.39 -4.14
N PHE A 85 -5.42 -7.75 -2.86
CA PHE A 85 -4.34 -7.57 -1.88
C PHE A 85 -3.07 -8.33 -2.28
N ILE A 86 -3.21 -9.59 -2.71
CA ILE A 86 -2.09 -10.42 -3.15
C ILE A 86 -1.43 -9.81 -4.40
N LEU A 87 -2.22 -9.39 -5.39
CA LEU A 87 -1.69 -8.74 -6.59
C LEU A 87 -0.96 -7.44 -6.26
N PHE A 88 -1.53 -6.63 -5.36
CA PHE A 88 -0.91 -5.38 -4.90
C PHE A 88 0.45 -5.66 -4.24
N MET A 89 0.52 -6.62 -3.32
CA MET A 89 1.78 -7.00 -2.67
C MET A 89 2.78 -7.64 -3.64
N PHE A 90 2.31 -8.39 -4.62
CA PHE A 90 3.15 -8.98 -5.66
C PHE A 90 3.81 -7.90 -6.53
N LEU A 91 3.03 -6.93 -7.01
CA LEU A 91 3.56 -5.77 -7.75
C LEU A 91 4.52 -4.95 -6.90
N PHE A 92 4.22 -4.77 -5.61
CA PHE A 92 5.10 -4.08 -4.68
C PHE A 92 6.47 -4.78 -4.55
N ILE A 93 6.50 -6.10 -4.34
CA ILE A 93 7.74 -6.87 -4.20
C ILE A 93 8.54 -6.84 -5.51
N ILE A 94 7.89 -7.05 -6.66
CA ILE A 94 8.56 -6.99 -7.98
C ILE A 94 9.12 -5.59 -8.25
N GLY A 95 8.36 -4.55 -7.94
CA GLY A 95 8.80 -3.17 -8.07
C GLY A 95 10.06 -2.89 -7.27
N ILE A 96 10.11 -3.35 -6.01
CA ILE A 96 11.30 -3.19 -5.16
C ILE A 96 12.49 -3.91 -5.77
N LEU A 97 12.33 -5.17 -6.18
CA LEU A 97 13.41 -5.95 -6.76
C LEU A 97 13.95 -5.30 -8.03
N ALA A 98 13.06 -4.78 -8.89
CA ALA A 98 13.46 -4.10 -10.11
C ALA A 98 14.18 -2.77 -9.83
N MET A 99 13.73 -1.95 -8.87
CA MET A 99 14.43 -0.73 -8.46
C MET A 99 15.78 -1.03 -7.83
N SER A 100 15.84 -2.05 -6.96
CA SER A 100 17.09 -2.48 -6.34
C SER A 100 18.09 -3.02 -7.38
N ALA A 101 17.62 -3.75 -8.38
CA ALA A 101 18.46 -4.23 -9.49
C ALA A 101 19.03 -3.10 -10.36
N MET A 102 18.44 -1.90 -10.33
CA MET A 102 18.96 -0.70 -10.98
C MET A 102 20.02 0.04 -10.15
N GLY A 103 20.37 -0.49 -8.96
CA GLY A 103 21.42 0.06 -8.09
C GLY A 103 20.91 1.04 -7.02
N PHE A 104 19.59 1.18 -6.85
CA PHE A 104 19.03 1.99 -5.76
C PHE A 104 19.12 1.26 -4.42
N ASP A 105 19.34 2.03 -3.36
CA ASP A 105 19.33 1.52 -1.99
C ASP A 105 17.94 1.00 -1.59
N ILE A 106 17.90 0.22 -0.51
CA ILE A 106 16.67 -0.44 -0.03
C ILE A 106 15.63 0.62 0.35
N THR A 107 16.03 1.69 1.05
CA THR A 107 15.10 2.74 1.50
C THR A 107 14.45 3.46 0.33
N THR A 108 15.22 3.88 -0.67
CA THR A 108 14.70 4.51 -1.91
C THR A 108 13.83 3.56 -2.71
N SER A 109 14.22 2.28 -2.82
CA SER A 109 13.46 1.28 -3.57
C SER A 109 12.08 1.03 -2.94
N PHE A 110 12.03 0.85 -1.62
CA PHE A 110 10.77 0.70 -0.89
C PHE A 110 9.93 1.98 -0.96
N GLY A 111 10.55 3.13 -0.74
CA GLY A 111 9.90 4.44 -0.76
C GLY A 111 9.25 4.75 -2.11
N ALA A 112 10.00 4.61 -3.20
CA ALA A 112 9.54 4.91 -4.56
C ALA A 112 8.38 4.00 -4.99
N VAL A 113 8.50 2.70 -4.72
CA VAL A 113 7.49 1.73 -5.12
C VAL A 113 6.22 1.87 -4.28
N ALA A 114 6.34 2.09 -2.96
CA ALA A 114 5.19 2.37 -2.10
C ALA A 114 4.48 3.66 -2.52
N ALA A 115 5.25 4.73 -2.78
CA ALA A 115 4.71 6.03 -3.16
C ALA A 115 3.98 5.99 -4.51
N THR A 116 4.54 5.28 -5.49
CA THR A 116 3.94 5.19 -6.84
C THR A 116 2.76 4.23 -6.87
N LEU A 117 2.88 3.04 -6.31
CA LEU A 117 1.78 2.06 -6.26
C LEU A 117 0.61 2.56 -5.39
N GLY A 118 0.89 3.34 -4.34
CA GLY A 118 -0.13 3.99 -3.52
C GLY A 118 -0.67 5.30 -4.09
N ASN A 119 -0.09 5.83 -5.18
CA ASN A 119 -0.38 7.15 -5.74
C ASN A 119 -0.28 8.29 -4.70
N ILE A 120 0.79 8.27 -3.91
CA ILE A 120 1.01 9.18 -2.78
C ILE A 120 1.84 10.40 -3.19
N GLY A 121 2.84 10.23 -4.06
CA GLY A 121 3.78 11.29 -4.46
C GLY A 121 5.15 11.14 -3.79
N PRO A 122 5.42 11.77 -2.64
CA PRO A 122 6.68 11.61 -1.91
C PRO A 122 6.83 10.20 -1.35
N GLY A 123 8.05 9.66 -1.45
CA GLY A 123 8.47 8.39 -0.87
C GLY A 123 9.40 8.57 0.33
N LEU A 124 10.40 7.70 0.43
CA LEU A 124 11.48 7.73 1.42
C LEU A 124 12.81 7.55 0.70
N GLY A 125 13.91 8.05 1.26
CA GLY A 125 15.24 7.99 0.66
C GLY A 125 15.36 9.01 -0.47
N GLY A 126 16.03 8.67 -1.57
CA GLY A 126 16.25 9.58 -2.70
C GLY A 126 14.99 10.08 -3.43
N VAL A 127 13.79 9.68 -2.99
CA VAL A 127 12.49 10.17 -3.47
C VAL A 127 11.65 10.77 -2.34
N GLY A 128 12.29 11.21 -1.26
CA GLY A 128 11.70 11.84 -0.10
C GLY A 128 10.99 13.17 -0.39
N PRO A 129 10.53 13.87 0.67
CA PRO A 129 9.76 15.12 0.54
C PRO A 129 10.58 16.30 0.03
N THR A 130 11.90 16.26 0.23
CA THR A 130 12.88 17.26 -0.19
C THR A 130 13.62 16.87 -1.47
N ASP A 131 13.44 15.62 -1.93
CA ASP A 131 14.06 15.06 -3.11
C ASP A 131 13.08 14.92 -4.29
N ASN A 132 13.52 14.28 -5.38
CA ASN A 132 12.72 14.12 -6.58
C ASN A 132 13.10 12.88 -7.41
N TYR A 133 12.21 12.47 -8.32
CA TYR A 133 12.40 11.30 -9.18
C TYR A 133 13.31 11.54 -10.40
N ALA A 134 13.95 12.72 -10.54
CA ALA A 134 14.66 13.07 -11.78
C ALA A 134 15.91 12.21 -12.00
N HIS A 135 16.59 11.83 -10.93
CA HIS A 135 17.79 11.00 -10.93
C HIS A 135 17.52 9.52 -11.31
N ILE A 136 16.24 9.10 -11.35
CA ILE A 136 15.86 7.74 -11.74
C ILE A 136 16.03 7.56 -13.26
N PRO A 137 16.66 6.45 -13.72
CA PRO A 137 16.84 6.17 -15.14
C PRO A 137 15.50 6.00 -15.85
N VAL A 138 15.49 6.19 -17.17
CA VAL A 138 14.27 6.15 -18.00
C VAL A 138 13.47 4.87 -17.80
N VAL A 139 14.16 3.72 -17.72
CA VAL A 139 13.52 2.40 -17.48
C VAL A 139 12.79 2.37 -16.12
N GLY A 140 13.43 2.90 -15.07
CA GLY A 140 12.82 3.00 -13.74
C GLY A 140 11.59 3.91 -13.73
N LYS A 141 11.63 5.04 -14.44
CA LYS A 141 10.48 5.94 -14.56
C LYS A 141 9.30 5.27 -15.26
N TRP A 142 9.53 4.45 -16.30
CA TRP A 142 8.47 3.67 -16.95
C TRP A 142 7.86 2.62 -16.01
N LEU A 143 8.69 1.91 -15.25
CA LEU A 143 8.23 0.97 -14.23
C LEU A 143 7.35 1.67 -13.18
N LEU A 144 7.84 2.77 -12.60
CA LEU A 144 7.11 3.54 -11.59
C LEU A 144 5.81 4.14 -12.15
N SER A 145 5.81 4.57 -13.41
CA SER A 145 4.60 5.07 -14.09
C SER A 145 3.56 3.95 -14.27
N PHE A 146 4.01 2.75 -14.64
CA PHE A 146 3.13 1.58 -14.70
C PHE A 146 2.54 1.24 -13.32
N LEU A 147 3.34 1.31 -12.25
CA LEU A 147 2.86 1.07 -10.89
C LEU A 147 1.82 2.11 -10.45
N MET A 148 1.98 3.38 -10.83
CA MET A 148 0.95 4.41 -10.58
C MET A 148 -0.37 4.09 -11.28
N LEU A 149 -0.31 3.63 -12.53
CA LEU A 149 -1.50 3.23 -13.30
C LEU A 149 -2.16 1.98 -12.69
N ALA A 150 -1.38 0.99 -12.29
CA ALA A 150 -1.89 -0.24 -11.68
C ALA A 150 -2.48 -0.01 -10.27
N GLY A 151 -1.94 0.98 -9.54
CA GLY A 151 -2.38 1.35 -8.20
C GLY A 151 -3.64 2.23 -8.14
N ARG A 152 -4.19 2.63 -9.28
CA ARG A 152 -5.38 3.47 -9.40
C ARG A 152 -6.63 2.63 -9.66
#